data_AF-F4PI61-F1
#
_entry.id   AF-F4PI61-F1
#
_cell.length_a   1.000
_cell.length_b   1.000
_cell.length_c   1.000
_cell.angle_alpha   90.00
_cell.angle_beta   90.00
_cell.angle_gamma   90.00
#
_symmetry.space_group_name_H-M   'P 1'
#
loop_
_entity.id
_entity.type
_entity.pdbx_description
1 polymer ?
#
loop_
_entity_poly.entity_id
_entity_poly.type
_entity_poly.pdbx_seq_one_letter_code
_entity_poly.pdbx_strand_id
1 'polypeptide(L)'
;MYNIYLREQVKKFFPKPDLVEGLRVYRYDHWHTANQMLEHNHVGLLLDKINRGMVVPFQGNQAIELICEKVTDYDMFMQLYNLKRDAFLSQHLVSCAIKGGNVRIVQTLLDRITPMTLCTYNAYVMAVYHGRLDVLKLLIERKVEYCDWDIFLNIEYLESGRRRDLSRYGIQSDVIMIRDATDAMEAFDFLKNNEQFKSTVPHYIFPRLTSAQGNFGPLILYEEFLKRHPHMLDNRPYLTKYIRLLQSSDRRYSHSNPHSRFECVKHELLDPRLNIRYLLLDHDTTEWSKKKALIQYGRLDDMPAIIRSLHTEIDGSDIFEAAVSRKDENAHLVVELLLSRGMSIPQPWRLCKVGSDKTWNLLEPLLPHGSEREPLTSSPWYEKSRKESKEKERIADIICRCMSLELFLVHCRQYTKYTAYSEYDYNSKYDHLYSAITNGSAQSLEFVKSIVQHPKFPTKESICLTKIASSGSILMIDYFKSLYPLCYTDRAHSRALLEIRTSRCTQTLYHQTTRIETYS
;
A
#
# COMPACT_ATOMS: atom_id res chain seq x y z
N MET A 1 25.12 36.37 11.39
CA MET A 1 26.04 36.09 10.26
C MET A 1 26.33 34.60 10.03
N TYR A 2 26.48 33.76 11.07
CA TYR A 2 26.86 32.33 10.93
C TYR A 2 25.90 31.48 10.07
N ASN A 3 24.59 31.79 10.07
CA ASN A 3 23.57 31.04 9.31
C ASN A 3 23.63 31.29 7.80
N ILE A 4 24.10 32.46 7.37
CA ILE A 4 24.24 32.81 5.95
C ILE A 4 25.43 32.05 5.35
N TYR A 5 26.54 31.99 6.09
CA TYR A 5 27.74 31.26 5.69
C TYR A 5 27.49 29.76 5.50
N LEU A 6 26.78 29.12 6.44
CA LEU A 6 26.41 27.70 6.35
C LEU A 6 25.50 27.40 5.15
N ARG A 7 24.53 28.27 4.85
CA ARG A 7 23.67 28.11 3.66
C ARG A 7 24.46 28.20 2.36
N GLU A 8 25.40 29.15 2.26
CA GLU A 8 26.24 29.30 1.07
C GLU A 8 27.22 28.12 0.90
N GLN A 9 27.75 27.57 2.00
CA GLN A 9 28.57 26.36 1.95
C GLN A 9 27.75 25.13 1.50
N VAL A 10 26.54 24.93 2.04
CA VAL A 10 25.66 23.82 1.64
C VAL A 10 25.27 23.91 0.16
N LYS A 11 24.96 25.11 -0.36
CA LYS A 11 24.71 25.32 -1.80
C LYS A 11 25.89 24.89 -2.68
N LYS A 12 27.12 25.03 -2.18
CA LYS A 12 28.34 24.66 -2.91
C LYS A 12 28.49 23.13 -3.05
N PHE A 13 27.97 22.36 -2.09
CA PHE A 13 28.03 20.89 -2.09
C PHE A 13 26.80 20.23 -2.74
N PHE A 14 25.67 20.94 -2.84
CA PHE A 14 24.44 20.43 -3.46
C PHE A 14 24.00 21.33 -4.62
N PRO A 15 24.61 21.18 -5.82
CA PRO A 15 24.41 22.10 -6.96
C PRO A 15 23.03 22.01 -7.64
N LYS A 16 22.16 21.10 -7.20
CA LYS A 16 20.77 21.00 -7.68
C LYS A 16 19.81 21.47 -6.58
N PRO A 17 19.24 22.68 -6.69
CA PRO A 17 18.32 23.22 -5.67
C PRO A 17 17.07 22.33 -5.47
N ASP A 18 16.67 21.60 -6.51
CA ASP A 18 15.49 20.72 -6.52
C ASP A 18 15.65 19.48 -5.61
N LEU A 19 16.87 19.10 -5.23
CA LEU A 19 17.14 18.03 -4.26
C LEU A 19 17.08 18.50 -2.79
N VAL A 20 16.96 19.82 -2.58
CA VAL A 20 16.93 20.45 -1.24
C VAL A 20 15.49 20.75 -0.80
N GLU A 21 14.50 20.66 -1.70
CA GLU A 21 13.07 20.72 -1.38
C GLU A 21 12.66 19.49 -0.55
N GLY A 22 12.83 19.60 0.76
CA GLY A 22 12.52 18.54 1.74
C GLY A 22 13.53 18.44 2.89
N LEU A 23 14.73 18.99 2.73
CA LEU A 23 15.74 19.03 3.79
C LEU A 23 15.40 20.13 4.81
N ARG A 24 14.53 19.79 5.76
CA ARG A 24 14.27 20.62 6.93
C ARG A 24 15.45 20.49 7.91
N VAL A 25 16.25 21.55 8.01
CA VAL A 25 17.28 21.65 9.06
C VAL A 25 16.61 22.05 10.36
N TYR A 26 16.47 21.09 11.28
CA TYR A 26 15.94 21.36 12.61
C TYR A 26 17.04 21.86 13.54
N ARG A 27 16.76 22.94 14.27
CA ARG A 27 17.63 23.43 15.34
C ARG A 27 17.40 22.63 16.60
N TYR A 28 18.37 22.69 17.52
CA TYR A 28 18.28 22.08 18.84
C TYR A 28 16.97 22.42 19.57
N ASP A 29 16.48 23.66 19.45
CA ASP A 29 15.25 24.13 20.11
C ASP A 29 13.95 23.74 19.40
N HIS A 30 14.02 23.22 18.16
CA HIS A 30 12.83 22.75 17.46
C HIS A 30 12.30 21.43 18.05
N TRP A 31 13.16 20.67 18.72
CA TRP A 31 12.82 19.41 19.38
C TRP A 31 12.41 19.68 20.83
N HIS A 32 11.09 19.73 21.04
CA HIS A 32 10.52 20.18 22.32
C HIS A 32 9.79 19.07 23.08
N THR A 33 9.46 17.93 22.46
CA THR A 33 8.85 16.78 23.16
C THR A 33 9.70 15.52 23.02
N ALA A 34 9.57 14.61 23.99
CA ALA A 34 10.23 13.30 23.92
C ALA A 34 9.76 12.50 22.71
N ASN A 35 8.45 12.51 22.41
CA ASN A 35 7.86 11.79 21.28
C ASN A 35 8.51 12.19 19.95
N GLN A 36 8.65 13.49 19.68
CA GLN A 36 9.28 13.98 18.44
C GLN A 36 10.72 13.48 18.30
N MET A 37 11.50 13.56 19.38
CA MET A 37 12.88 13.10 19.39
C MET A 37 12.96 11.59 19.16
N LEU A 38 12.09 10.80 19.77
CA LEU A 38 12.07 9.34 19.63
C LEU A 38 11.59 8.90 18.24
N GLU A 39 10.53 9.51 17.70
CA GLU A 39 10.02 9.24 16.34
C GLU A 39 11.09 9.45 15.25
N HIS A 40 12.01 10.38 15.49
CA HIS A 40 13.12 10.70 14.58
C HIS A 40 14.45 10.07 15.00
N ASN A 41 14.43 9.09 15.92
CA ASN A 41 15.61 8.37 16.43
C ASN A 41 16.71 9.27 17.03
N HIS A 42 16.33 10.43 17.58
CA HIS A 42 17.21 11.37 18.26
C HIS A 42 17.29 11.09 19.78
N VAL A 43 17.52 9.84 20.17
CA VAL A 43 17.58 9.41 21.57
C VAL A 43 18.70 10.12 22.36
N GLY A 44 19.88 10.29 21.73
CA GLY A 44 20.99 11.01 22.36
C GLY A 44 20.68 12.49 22.64
N LEU A 45 19.90 13.14 21.77
CA LEU A 45 19.45 14.51 21.98
C LEU A 45 18.47 14.61 23.15
N LEU A 46 17.56 13.63 23.28
CA LEU A 46 16.63 13.55 24.40
C LEU A 46 17.41 13.44 25.73
N LEU A 47 18.39 12.56 25.80
CA LEU A 47 19.24 12.40 26.99
C LEU A 47 20.08 13.65 27.27
N ASP A 48 20.70 14.27 26.26
CA ASP A 48 21.46 15.52 26.42
C ASP A 48 20.59 16.64 27.02
N LYS A 49 19.36 16.84 26.50
CA LYS A 49 18.42 17.83 27.06
C LYS A 49 18.05 17.54 28.51
N ILE A 50 17.73 16.29 28.81
CA ILE A 50 17.41 15.85 30.18
C ILE A 50 18.59 16.09 31.12
N ASN A 51 19.80 15.71 30.71
CA ASN A 51 21.02 15.84 31.52
C ASN A 51 21.41 17.31 31.76
N ARG A 52 21.01 18.22 30.87
CA ARG A 52 21.15 19.68 31.06
C ARG A 52 20.06 20.29 31.96
N GLY A 53 19.15 19.50 32.49
CA GLY A 53 18.03 19.98 33.31
C GLY A 53 16.95 20.70 32.49
N MET A 54 16.92 20.53 31.17
CA MET A 54 15.85 21.10 30.36
C MET A 54 14.57 20.29 30.56
N VAL A 55 13.45 20.99 30.73
CA VAL A 55 12.14 20.34 30.85
C VAL A 55 11.74 19.80 29.47
N VAL A 56 11.79 18.48 29.32
CA VAL A 56 11.29 17.79 28.12
C VAL A 56 9.97 17.07 28.47
N PRO A 57 8.82 17.55 27.98
CA PRO A 57 7.54 16.87 28.18
C PRO A 57 7.51 15.48 27.52
N PHE A 58 7.06 14.49 28.28
CA PHE A 58 6.70 13.15 27.81
C PHE A 58 5.18 13.12 27.62
N GLN A 59 4.71 12.98 26.37
CA GLN A 59 3.28 13.03 26.07
C GLN A 59 2.67 11.63 26.19
N GLY A 60 2.14 11.33 27.38
CA GLY A 60 1.42 10.09 27.69
C GLY A 60 2.30 8.83 27.59
N ASN A 61 1.63 7.69 27.40
CA ASN A 61 2.29 6.38 27.30
C ASN A 61 3.09 6.22 25.98
N GLN A 62 2.75 6.98 24.95
CA GLN A 62 3.38 6.87 23.63
C GLN A 62 4.90 7.12 23.68
N ALA A 63 5.37 8.08 24.48
CA ALA A 63 6.80 8.33 24.65
C ALA A 63 7.52 7.11 25.25
N ILE A 64 6.90 6.47 26.23
CA ILE A 64 7.45 5.33 26.95
C ILE A 64 7.47 4.08 26.05
N GLU A 65 6.40 3.87 25.29
CA GLU A 65 6.31 2.82 24.27
C GLU A 65 7.36 3.01 23.16
N LEU A 66 7.55 4.25 22.68
CA LEU A 66 8.60 4.59 21.73
C LEU A 66 10.01 4.39 22.29
N ILE A 67 10.22 4.58 23.60
CA ILE A 67 11.50 4.24 24.24
C ILE A 67 11.77 2.73 24.11
N CYS A 68 10.80 1.90 24.48
CA CYS A 68 10.91 0.45 24.34
C CYS A 68 11.12 0.03 22.87
N GLU A 69 10.44 0.67 21.92
CA GLU A 69 10.53 0.29 20.50
C GLU A 69 11.81 0.79 19.81
N LYS A 70 12.25 2.03 20.07
CA LYS A 70 13.28 2.71 19.27
C LYS A 70 14.66 2.74 19.91
N VAL A 71 14.76 2.61 21.24
CA VAL A 71 16.07 2.69 21.91
C VAL A 71 16.78 1.36 21.80
N THR A 72 17.81 1.30 20.96
CA THR A 72 18.61 0.10 20.74
C THR A 72 19.76 -0.05 21.75
N ASP A 73 20.27 1.05 22.27
CA ASP A 73 21.33 1.05 23.29
C ASP A 73 20.76 0.80 24.68
N TYR A 74 21.25 -0.26 25.35
CA TYR A 74 20.72 -0.68 26.65
C TYR A 74 21.01 0.32 27.76
N ASP A 75 22.16 0.99 27.73
CA ASP A 75 22.55 1.92 28.79
C ASP A 75 21.74 3.22 28.69
N MET A 76 21.47 3.70 27.47
CA MET A 76 20.53 4.79 27.22
C MET A 76 19.11 4.43 27.67
N PHE A 77 18.65 3.20 27.38
CA PHE A 77 17.36 2.71 27.88
C PHE A 77 17.31 2.75 29.40
N MET A 78 18.34 2.24 30.09
CA MET A 78 18.37 2.23 31.56
C MET A 78 18.38 3.63 32.16
N GLN A 79 19.04 4.60 31.54
CA GLN A 79 18.96 6.01 31.98
C GLN A 79 17.52 6.55 31.91
N LEU A 80 16.84 6.36 30.78
CA LEU A 80 15.46 6.81 30.59
C LEU A 80 14.48 6.04 31.49
N TYR A 81 14.68 4.72 31.63
CA TYR A 81 13.89 3.85 32.47
C TYR A 81 13.99 4.23 33.94
N ASN A 82 15.20 4.47 34.45
CA ASN A 82 15.40 4.89 35.84
C ASN A 82 14.82 6.29 36.10
N LEU A 83 14.93 7.22 35.14
CA LEU A 83 14.35 8.56 35.24
C LEU A 83 12.83 8.56 35.29
N LYS A 84 12.18 7.66 34.54
CA LYS A 84 10.72 7.63 34.34
C LYS A 84 10.10 6.31 34.78
N ARG A 85 10.68 5.63 35.76
CA ARG A 85 10.30 4.25 36.15
C ARG A 85 8.80 4.10 36.42
N ASP A 86 8.20 5.08 37.06
CA ASP A 86 6.78 5.08 37.41
C ASP A 86 5.84 5.28 36.20
N ALA A 87 6.36 5.75 35.06
CA ALA A 87 5.60 5.90 33.82
C ALA A 87 5.60 4.60 32.97
N PHE A 88 6.48 3.64 33.27
CA PHE A 88 6.53 2.34 32.57
C PHE A 88 5.45 1.40 33.10
N LEU A 89 4.17 1.75 32.90
CA LEU A 89 3.01 0.97 33.34
C LEU A 89 2.10 0.53 32.19
N SER A 90 2.44 0.88 30.94
CA SER A 90 1.64 0.44 29.79
C SER A 90 1.69 -1.08 29.63
N GLN A 91 0.54 -1.67 29.30
CA GLN A 91 0.43 -3.09 28.97
C GLN A 91 1.15 -3.46 27.65
N HIS A 92 1.51 -2.47 26.82
CA HIS A 92 2.15 -2.67 25.53
C HIS A 92 3.68 -2.59 25.56
N LEU A 93 4.29 -2.37 26.74
CA LEU A 93 5.73 -2.14 26.82
C LEU A 93 6.56 -3.34 26.36
N VAL A 94 6.13 -4.55 26.72
CA VAL A 94 6.80 -5.78 26.30
C VAL A 94 6.69 -5.93 24.79
N SER A 95 5.50 -5.79 24.19
CA SER A 95 5.33 -5.91 22.73
C SER A 95 6.13 -4.85 21.95
N CYS A 96 6.18 -3.61 22.44
CA CYS A 96 7.02 -2.56 21.85
C CYS A 96 8.52 -2.90 21.93
N ALA A 97 9.00 -3.41 23.06
CA ALA A 97 10.39 -3.84 23.21
C ALA A 97 10.75 -5.02 22.29
N ILE A 98 9.81 -5.96 22.12
CA ILE A 98 9.94 -7.08 21.20
C ILE A 98 10.05 -6.55 19.75
N LYS A 99 9.19 -5.62 19.35
CA LYS A 99 9.26 -4.97 18.04
C LYS A 99 10.62 -4.29 17.80
N GLY A 100 11.15 -3.61 18.82
CA GLY A 100 12.50 -3.04 18.81
C GLY A 100 13.63 -4.06 18.71
N GLY A 101 13.38 -5.31 19.10
CA GLY A 101 14.31 -6.43 18.96
C GLY A 101 15.43 -6.47 20.00
N ASN A 102 15.36 -5.65 21.05
CA ASN A 102 16.39 -5.65 22.10
C ASN A 102 16.04 -6.64 23.21
N VAL A 103 16.66 -7.83 23.15
CA VAL A 103 16.46 -8.93 24.11
C VAL A 103 16.71 -8.48 25.56
N ARG A 104 17.73 -7.64 25.81
CA ARG A 104 18.06 -7.18 27.18
C ARG A 104 16.98 -6.26 27.75
N ILE A 105 16.39 -5.41 26.90
CA ILE A 105 15.26 -4.56 27.29
C ILE A 105 14.04 -5.44 27.60
N VAL A 106 13.70 -6.40 26.72
CA VAL A 106 12.59 -7.34 26.96
C VAL A 106 12.80 -8.09 28.28
N GLN A 107 14.00 -8.61 28.51
CA GLN A 107 14.35 -9.28 29.76
C GLN A 107 14.15 -8.38 30.98
N THR A 108 14.63 -7.13 30.92
CA THR A 108 14.48 -6.16 32.02
C THR A 108 13.02 -5.86 32.33
N LEU A 109 12.17 -5.79 31.29
CA LEU A 109 10.73 -5.57 31.45
C LEU A 109 10.02 -6.80 32.03
N LEU A 110 10.41 -8.01 31.63
CA LEU A 110 9.87 -9.27 32.17
C LEU A 110 10.30 -9.53 33.62
N ASP A 111 11.50 -9.09 34.00
CA ASP A 111 12.04 -9.22 35.36
C ASP A 111 11.38 -8.24 36.36
N ARG A 112 10.58 -7.29 35.87
CA ARG A 112 9.93 -6.30 36.71
C ARG A 112 8.69 -6.87 37.39
N ILE A 113 8.76 -6.98 38.72
CA ILE A 113 7.62 -7.38 39.57
C ILE A 113 6.90 -6.16 40.17
N THR A 114 7.61 -5.04 40.42
CA THR A 114 7.06 -3.85 41.08
C THR A 114 7.12 -2.58 40.22
N PRO A 115 6.07 -1.74 40.20
CA PRO A 115 4.83 -1.84 40.97
C PRO A 115 3.79 -2.80 40.38
N MET A 116 3.99 -3.27 39.15
CA MET A 116 3.07 -4.17 38.45
C MET A 116 3.85 -5.09 37.53
N THR A 117 3.44 -6.36 37.47
CA THR A 117 3.90 -7.31 36.45
C THR A 117 3.35 -6.89 35.09
N LEU A 118 4.24 -6.70 34.12
CA LEU A 118 3.85 -6.23 32.79
C LEU A 118 3.12 -7.34 32.02
N CYS A 119 2.15 -6.91 31.20
CA CYS A 119 1.38 -7.81 30.36
C CYS A 119 2.27 -8.42 29.25
N THR A 120 2.23 -9.74 29.10
CA THR A 120 2.97 -10.48 28.07
C THR A 120 2.07 -10.93 26.90
N TYR A 121 0.87 -10.36 26.83
CA TYR A 121 -0.10 -10.62 25.76
C TYR A 121 0.53 -10.34 24.39
N ASN A 122 0.35 -11.27 23.45
CA ASN A 122 0.94 -11.30 22.11
C ASN A 122 2.47 -11.32 22.04
N ALA A 123 3.20 -11.57 23.14
CA ALA A 123 4.67 -11.53 23.12
C ALA A 123 5.27 -12.49 22.07
N TYR A 124 4.80 -13.74 22.04
CA TYR A 124 5.25 -14.73 21.06
C TYR A 124 4.91 -14.32 19.62
N VAL A 125 3.67 -13.85 19.39
CA VAL A 125 3.21 -13.42 18.07
C VAL A 125 4.05 -12.25 17.57
N MET A 126 4.32 -11.26 18.41
CA MET A 126 5.14 -10.12 18.05
C MET A 126 6.59 -10.53 17.77
N ALA A 127 7.15 -11.47 18.54
CA ALA A 127 8.50 -11.97 18.32
C ALA A 127 8.62 -12.69 16.97
N VAL A 128 7.63 -13.51 16.63
CA VAL A 128 7.57 -14.19 15.33
C VAL A 128 7.34 -13.19 14.20
N TYR A 129 6.34 -12.32 14.33
CA TYR A 129 5.94 -11.36 13.29
C TYR A 129 7.08 -10.40 12.92
N HIS A 130 7.89 -9.98 13.91
CA HIS A 130 9.05 -9.11 13.69
C HIS A 130 10.37 -9.87 13.51
N GLY A 131 10.34 -11.20 13.38
CA GLY A 131 11.55 -12.01 13.17
C GLY A 131 12.59 -11.84 14.27
N ARG A 132 12.18 -11.92 15.54
CA ARG A 132 13.04 -11.74 16.71
C ARG A 132 13.31 -13.07 17.38
N LEU A 133 14.08 -13.92 16.70
CA LEU A 133 14.39 -15.27 17.17
C LEU A 133 15.01 -15.30 18.58
N ASP A 134 15.91 -14.36 18.89
CA ASP A 134 16.58 -14.33 20.21
C ASP A 134 15.60 -13.97 21.33
N VAL A 135 14.66 -13.06 21.04
CA VAL A 135 13.58 -12.70 21.95
C VAL A 135 12.64 -13.89 22.14
N LEU A 136 12.32 -14.60 21.07
CA LEU A 136 11.49 -15.79 21.12
C LEU A 136 12.11 -16.90 21.99
N LYS A 137 13.42 -17.13 21.85
CA LYS A 137 14.19 -18.04 22.72
C LYS A 137 14.08 -17.62 24.19
N LEU A 138 14.27 -16.32 24.47
CA LEU A 138 14.11 -15.77 25.82
C LEU A 138 12.70 -16.03 26.39
N LEU A 139 11.64 -15.80 25.60
CA LEU A 139 10.26 -16.02 26.04
C LEU A 139 10.02 -17.49 26.45
N ILE A 140 10.53 -18.44 25.66
CA ILE A 140 10.44 -19.88 25.95
C ILE A 140 11.24 -20.24 27.20
N GLU A 141 12.48 -19.74 27.31
CA GLU A 141 13.37 -19.98 28.46
C GLU A 141 12.73 -19.50 29.77
N ARG A 142 12.13 -18.31 29.74
CA ARG A 142 11.43 -17.73 30.89
C ARG A 142 10.05 -18.33 31.16
N LYS A 143 9.62 -19.30 30.33
CA LYS A 143 8.29 -19.93 30.42
C LYS A 143 7.17 -18.88 30.48
N VAL A 144 7.29 -17.82 29.68
CA VAL A 144 6.24 -16.80 29.60
C VAL A 144 4.96 -17.50 29.20
N GLU A 145 3.90 -17.30 29.98
CA GLU A 145 2.62 -17.96 29.78
C GLU A 145 2.10 -17.68 28.38
N TYR A 146 1.68 -18.76 27.73
CA TYR A 146 1.12 -18.71 26.41
C TYR A 146 -0.37 -18.39 26.53
N CYS A 147 -0.83 -17.24 26.04
CA CYS A 147 -2.27 -17.00 26.00
C CYS A 147 -2.82 -17.73 24.76
N ASP A 148 -3.60 -18.80 24.94
CA ASP A 148 -4.15 -19.59 23.84
C ASP A 148 -4.96 -18.74 22.84
N TRP A 149 -5.62 -17.70 23.33
CA TRP A 149 -6.32 -16.72 22.50
C TRP A 149 -5.39 -15.94 21.56
N ASP A 150 -4.08 -15.83 21.85
CA ASP A 150 -3.14 -15.09 21.01
C ASP A 150 -2.75 -15.88 19.77
N ILE A 151 -2.54 -17.18 19.87
CA ILE A 151 -2.39 -18.00 18.66
C ILE A 151 -3.72 -18.01 17.94
N PHE A 152 -4.81 -18.33 18.64
CA PHE A 152 -6.05 -18.56 17.95
C PHE A 152 -6.55 -17.31 17.25
N LEU A 153 -6.57 -16.13 17.92
CA LEU A 153 -6.86 -14.88 17.22
C LEU A 153 -5.78 -14.54 16.22
N ASN A 154 -4.48 -14.59 16.50
CA ASN A 154 -3.54 -14.07 15.49
C ASN A 154 -3.41 -15.01 14.29
N ILE A 155 -3.49 -16.32 14.47
CA ILE A 155 -3.64 -17.29 13.38
C ILE A 155 -5.00 -17.08 12.70
N GLU A 156 -6.14 -17.05 13.39
CA GLU A 156 -7.47 -16.82 12.78
C GLU A 156 -7.59 -15.41 12.16
N TYR A 157 -6.83 -14.39 12.59
CA TYR A 157 -6.80 -13.04 12.01
C TYR A 157 -5.83 -12.94 10.84
N LEU A 158 -4.66 -13.59 10.93
CA LEU A 158 -3.76 -13.82 9.79
C LEU A 158 -4.48 -14.66 8.71
N GLU A 159 -5.32 -15.61 9.11
CA GLU A 159 -6.13 -16.49 8.27
C GLU A 159 -7.42 -15.80 7.77
N SER A 160 -8.15 -15.05 8.58
CA SER A 160 -9.43 -14.47 8.13
C SER A 160 -9.23 -13.24 7.24
N GLY A 161 -8.03 -12.65 7.25
CA GLY A 161 -7.71 -11.43 6.51
C GLY A 161 -8.59 -10.23 6.86
N ARG A 162 -9.51 -10.36 7.83
CA ARG A 162 -10.44 -9.30 8.23
C ARG A 162 -9.59 -8.15 8.77
N ARG A 163 -9.46 -7.07 7.99
CA ARG A 163 -9.02 -5.76 8.47
C ARG A 163 -10.03 -5.26 9.49
N ARG A 164 -9.96 -5.77 10.72
CA ARG A 164 -10.10 -4.87 11.86
C ARG A 164 -8.77 -4.16 12.01
N ASP A 165 -8.86 -2.94 12.50
CA ASP A 165 -7.74 -2.04 12.69
C ASP A 165 -6.74 -2.66 13.69
N LEU A 166 -5.73 -3.37 13.18
CA LEU A 166 -4.60 -3.90 13.98
C LEU A 166 -3.75 -2.75 14.57
N SER A 167 -4.08 -1.48 14.26
CA SER A 167 -3.58 -0.30 14.97
C SER A 167 -3.75 -0.42 16.48
N ARG A 168 -4.80 -1.11 16.97
CA ARG A 168 -5.00 -1.36 18.41
C ARG A 168 -3.90 -2.21 19.04
N TYR A 169 -3.16 -2.96 18.25
CA TYR A 169 -1.99 -3.74 18.66
C TYR A 169 -0.67 -3.11 18.22
N GLY A 170 -0.69 -1.90 17.63
CA GLY A 170 0.49 -1.21 17.11
C GLY A 170 1.11 -1.87 15.88
N ILE A 171 0.42 -2.82 15.24
CA ILE A 171 0.84 -3.51 14.03
C ILE A 171 0.30 -2.72 12.84
N GLN A 172 1.09 -1.78 12.31
CA GLN A 172 0.87 -1.26 10.97
C GLN A 172 1.22 -2.35 9.96
N SER A 173 0.36 -2.56 8.95
CA SER A 173 0.55 -3.51 7.84
C SER A 173 1.76 -3.19 6.94
N ASP A 174 2.63 -2.28 7.36
CA ASP A 174 3.68 -1.75 6.53
C ASP A 174 4.91 -2.68 6.57
N VAL A 175 5.18 -3.24 5.40
CA VAL A 175 6.45 -3.83 4.94
C VAL A 175 7.19 -4.64 6.00
N ILE A 176 6.84 -5.93 6.14
CA ILE A 176 7.79 -6.93 6.68
C ILE A 176 9.03 -6.88 5.79
N MET A 177 10.16 -6.44 6.33
CA MET A 177 11.42 -6.43 5.60
C MET A 177 11.88 -7.88 5.40
N ILE A 178 12.62 -8.19 4.33
CA ILE A 178 13.04 -9.58 4.06
C ILE A 178 13.78 -10.22 5.22
N ARG A 179 14.63 -9.44 5.91
CA ARG A 179 15.31 -9.93 7.09
C ARG A 179 14.30 -10.36 8.16
N ASP A 180 13.29 -9.54 8.42
CA ASP A 180 12.22 -9.90 9.35
C ASP A 180 11.44 -11.12 8.85
N ALA A 181 11.28 -11.32 7.54
CA ALA A 181 10.63 -12.51 6.98
C ALA A 181 11.46 -13.79 7.13
N THR A 182 12.77 -13.75 6.84
CA THR A 182 13.69 -14.88 7.06
C THR A 182 13.80 -15.21 8.54
N ASP A 183 14.00 -14.19 9.39
CA ASP A 183 14.09 -14.37 10.83
C ASP A 183 12.73 -14.83 11.42
N ALA A 184 11.60 -14.40 10.84
CA ALA A 184 10.27 -14.89 11.19
C ALA A 184 10.11 -16.36 10.81
N MET A 185 10.58 -16.78 9.64
CA MET A 185 10.56 -18.19 9.24
C MET A 185 11.40 -19.05 10.18
N GLU A 186 12.62 -18.62 10.51
CA GLU A 186 13.45 -19.35 11.46
C GLU A 186 12.77 -19.41 12.84
N ALA A 187 12.12 -18.33 13.26
CA ALA A 187 11.31 -18.30 14.48
C ALA A 187 10.10 -19.27 14.42
N PHE A 188 9.41 -19.34 13.29
CA PHE A 188 8.31 -20.29 13.06
C PHE A 188 8.81 -21.74 13.08
N ASP A 189 9.89 -22.05 12.37
CA ASP A 189 10.50 -23.38 12.34
C ASP A 189 11.00 -23.78 13.73
N PHE A 190 11.57 -22.84 14.48
CA PHE A 190 11.95 -23.04 15.87
C PHE A 190 10.74 -23.40 16.74
N LEU A 191 9.63 -22.66 16.65
CA LEU A 191 8.40 -22.99 17.41
C LEU A 191 7.81 -24.34 17.02
N LYS A 192 7.74 -24.63 15.72
CA LYS A 192 7.22 -25.89 15.18
C LYS A 192 8.00 -27.10 15.72
N ASN A 193 9.29 -26.95 15.97
CA ASN A 193 10.16 -28.01 16.44
C ASN A 193 10.33 -28.03 17.98
N ASN A 194 9.84 -27.03 18.71
CA ASN A 194 10.03 -26.93 20.16
C ASN A 194 9.02 -27.79 20.96
N GLU A 195 9.51 -28.79 21.71
CA GLU A 195 8.65 -29.72 22.48
C GLU A 195 7.87 -29.05 23.61
N GLN A 196 8.45 -28.02 24.26
CA GLN A 196 7.75 -27.28 25.30
C GLN A 196 6.52 -26.57 24.72
N PHE A 197 6.69 -25.90 23.57
CA PHE A 197 5.58 -25.28 22.84
C PHE A 197 4.52 -26.31 22.43
N LYS A 198 4.93 -27.46 21.88
CA LYS A 198 4.00 -28.55 21.54
C LYS A 198 3.21 -29.08 22.74
N SER A 199 3.81 -29.10 23.93
CA SER A 199 3.18 -29.61 25.15
C SER A 199 2.25 -28.60 25.86
N THR A 200 2.46 -27.30 25.64
CA THR A 200 1.68 -26.23 26.29
C THR A 200 0.46 -25.83 25.49
N VAL A 201 0.48 -25.99 24.16
CA VAL A 201 -0.71 -25.77 23.33
C VAL A 201 -1.68 -26.95 23.54
N PRO A 202 -2.90 -26.73 24.06
CA PRO A 202 -3.87 -27.80 24.25
C PRO A 202 -4.12 -28.53 22.92
N HIS A 203 -4.23 -29.86 22.96
CA HIS A 203 -4.57 -30.70 21.80
C HIS A 203 -5.95 -30.38 21.17
N TYR A 204 -6.68 -29.40 21.71
CA TYR A 204 -7.91 -28.88 21.14
C TYR A 204 -7.60 -27.72 20.19
N ILE A 205 -7.84 -27.95 18.90
CA ILE A 205 -7.81 -26.98 17.80
C ILE A 205 -6.40 -26.65 17.27
N PHE A 206 -5.60 -27.68 16.97
CA PHE A 206 -5.05 -27.70 15.61
C PHE A 206 -6.09 -28.44 14.76
N PRO A 207 -6.98 -27.74 14.01
CA PRO A 207 -7.58 -28.42 12.87
C PRO A 207 -6.38 -28.97 12.09
N ARG A 208 -6.43 -30.25 11.70
CA ARG A 208 -5.47 -30.79 10.75
C ARG A 208 -5.25 -29.70 9.69
N LEU A 209 -4.03 -29.18 9.59
CA LEU A 209 -3.58 -28.26 8.56
C LEU A 209 -3.63 -29.00 7.20
N THR A 210 -4.83 -29.37 6.78
CA THR A 210 -5.11 -29.69 5.40
C THR A 210 -5.15 -28.35 4.69
N SER A 211 -4.50 -28.29 3.53
CA SER A 211 -4.34 -27.10 2.67
C SER A 211 -5.65 -26.39 2.28
N ALA A 212 -6.81 -26.89 2.70
CA ALA A 212 -8.12 -26.47 2.24
C ALA A 212 -8.77 -25.32 3.04
N GLN A 213 -8.35 -24.98 4.27
CA GLN A 213 -9.11 -24.01 5.09
C GLN A 213 -8.31 -22.94 5.85
N GLY A 214 -6.98 -23.01 5.90
CA GLY A 214 -6.14 -21.99 6.55
C GLY A 214 -5.56 -20.98 5.56
N ASN A 215 -5.80 -19.69 5.77
CA ASN A 215 -5.33 -18.61 4.88
C ASN A 215 -3.92 -18.11 5.27
N PHE A 216 -2.98 -19.03 5.39
CA PHE A 216 -1.54 -18.69 5.40
C PHE A 216 -1.05 -18.25 4.02
N GLY A 217 -1.91 -17.73 3.14
CA GLY A 217 -1.67 -17.51 1.72
C GLY A 217 -0.31 -16.90 1.41
N PRO A 218 0.11 -15.79 2.02
CA PRO A 218 1.42 -15.20 1.75
C PRO A 218 2.62 -16.04 2.23
N LEU A 219 2.50 -16.76 3.35
CA LEU A 219 3.57 -17.57 3.97
C LEU A 219 3.70 -18.96 3.33
N ILE A 220 2.58 -19.65 3.06
CA ILE A 220 2.57 -20.91 2.29
C ILE A 220 3.11 -20.66 0.87
N LEU A 221 2.69 -19.56 0.22
CA LEU A 221 3.22 -19.19 -1.09
C LEU A 221 4.71 -18.83 -1.02
N TYR A 222 5.20 -18.33 0.12
CA TYR A 222 6.62 -18.09 0.31
C TYR A 222 7.41 -19.40 0.47
N GLU A 223 6.94 -20.37 1.27
CA GLU A 223 7.59 -21.69 1.36
C GLU A 223 7.62 -22.41 0.00
N GLU A 224 6.50 -22.41 -0.73
CA GLU A 224 6.46 -22.96 -2.10
C GLU A 224 7.38 -22.20 -3.04
N PHE A 225 7.38 -20.87 -2.98
CA PHE A 225 8.31 -20.05 -3.73
C PHE A 225 9.77 -20.40 -3.39
N LEU A 226 10.11 -20.62 -2.12
CA LEU A 226 11.47 -21.01 -1.73
C LEU A 226 11.84 -22.41 -2.22
N LYS A 227 10.89 -23.34 -2.28
CA LYS A 227 11.09 -24.64 -2.96
C LYS A 227 11.37 -24.47 -4.46
N ARG A 228 10.73 -23.49 -5.12
CA ARG A 228 10.91 -23.18 -6.55
C ARG A 228 12.17 -22.35 -6.83
N HIS A 229 12.57 -21.50 -5.90
CA HIS A 229 13.61 -20.48 -6.04
C HIS A 229 14.62 -20.48 -4.88
N PRO A 230 15.23 -21.62 -4.51
CA PRO A 230 16.13 -21.70 -3.35
C PRO A 230 17.37 -20.79 -3.51
N HIS A 231 17.83 -20.56 -4.74
CA HIS A 231 18.95 -19.67 -5.04
C HIS A 231 18.59 -18.17 -5.02
N MET A 232 17.31 -17.81 -4.88
CA MET A 232 16.88 -16.41 -4.79
C MET A 232 16.79 -15.89 -3.35
N LEU A 233 17.09 -16.73 -2.35
CA LEU A 233 17.08 -16.37 -0.93
C LEU A 233 17.94 -15.14 -0.62
N ASP A 234 19.10 -15.02 -1.27
CA ASP A 234 20.01 -13.89 -1.06
C ASP A 234 19.67 -12.67 -1.94
N ASN A 235 18.75 -12.82 -2.91
CA ASN A 235 18.37 -11.75 -3.83
C ASN A 235 17.27 -10.86 -3.25
N ARG A 236 17.67 -9.98 -2.32
CA ARG A 236 16.73 -9.11 -1.60
C ARG A 236 15.80 -8.27 -2.50
N PRO A 237 16.28 -7.61 -3.58
CA PRO A 237 15.38 -6.86 -4.47
C PRO A 237 14.30 -7.75 -5.10
N TYR A 238 14.66 -8.98 -5.50
CA TYR A 238 13.74 -9.93 -6.12
C TYR A 238 12.65 -10.39 -5.14
N LEU A 239 13.06 -10.81 -3.93
CA LEU A 239 12.13 -11.23 -2.86
C LEU A 239 11.19 -10.10 -2.43
N THR A 240 11.70 -8.88 -2.29
CA THR A 240 10.89 -7.73 -1.87
C THR A 240 9.78 -7.48 -2.89
N LYS A 241 10.13 -7.54 -4.18
CA LYS A 241 9.17 -7.36 -5.26
C LYS A 241 8.14 -8.50 -5.26
N TYR A 242 8.58 -9.74 -5.08
CA TYR A 242 7.68 -10.90 -5.02
C TYR A 242 6.70 -10.81 -3.85
N ILE A 243 7.17 -10.51 -2.64
CA ILE A 243 6.33 -10.31 -1.45
C ILE A 243 5.32 -9.19 -1.68
N ARG A 244 5.73 -8.06 -2.28
CA ARG A 244 4.81 -6.96 -2.63
C ARG A 244 3.73 -7.41 -3.62
N LEU A 245 4.10 -8.20 -4.63
CA LEU A 245 3.14 -8.74 -5.59
C LEU A 245 2.15 -9.70 -4.90
N LEU A 246 2.62 -10.58 -4.02
CA LEU A 246 1.78 -11.45 -3.19
C LEU A 246 0.83 -10.64 -2.29
N GLN A 247 1.33 -9.61 -1.60
CA GLN A 247 0.53 -8.73 -0.75
C GLN A 247 -0.53 -7.95 -1.55
N SER A 248 -0.22 -7.60 -2.81
CA SER A 248 -1.20 -6.95 -3.71
C SER A 248 -2.28 -7.89 -4.21
N SER A 249 -2.05 -9.21 -4.12
CA SER A 249 -2.99 -10.26 -4.49
C SER A 249 -3.93 -10.65 -3.34
N ASP A 250 -4.71 -9.69 -2.82
CA ASP A 250 -5.69 -9.98 -1.77
C ASP A 250 -6.73 -11.01 -2.27
N ARG A 251 -6.67 -12.23 -1.72
CA ARG A 251 -7.49 -13.39 -2.12
C ARG A 251 -8.99 -13.19 -1.89
N ARG A 252 -9.41 -12.22 -1.06
CA ARG A 252 -10.85 -11.96 -0.83
C ARG A 252 -11.58 -11.43 -2.05
N TYR A 253 -10.83 -11.00 -3.05
CA TYR A 253 -11.33 -10.82 -4.39
C TYR A 253 -10.52 -11.63 -5.38
N SER A 254 -10.44 -12.95 -5.17
CA SER A 254 -9.80 -13.88 -6.12
C SER A 254 -10.33 -13.73 -7.56
N HIS A 255 -11.55 -13.23 -7.71
CA HIS A 255 -12.13 -12.88 -9.01
C HIS A 255 -11.81 -11.44 -9.48
N SER A 256 -11.43 -10.52 -8.60
CA SER A 256 -11.31 -9.09 -8.95
C SER A 256 -9.88 -8.59 -9.18
N ASN A 257 -8.82 -9.39 -8.98
CA ASN A 257 -7.48 -8.94 -9.37
C ASN A 257 -6.56 -10.04 -9.96
N PRO A 258 -6.99 -10.69 -11.06
CA PRO A 258 -6.16 -11.65 -11.81
C PRO A 258 -4.80 -11.07 -12.24
N HIS A 259 -4.69 -9.74 -12.32
CA HIS A 259 -3.46 -9.05 -12.68
C HIS A 259 -2.32 -9.25 -11.67
N SER A 260 -2.61 -9.29 -10.36
CA SER A 260 -1.59 -9.45 -9.33
C SER A 260 -0.89 -10.81 -9.40
N ARG A 261 -1.66 -11.90 -9.53
CA ARG A 261 -1.13 -13.26 -9.67
C ARG A 261 -0.44 -13.47 -11.01
N PHE A 262 -0.96 -12.87 -12.07
CA PHE A 262 -0.28 -12.82 -13.36
C PHE A 262 1.09 -12.15 -13.25
N GLU A 263 1.20 -11.02 -12.55
CA GLU A 263 2.49 -10.35 -12.32
C GLU A 263 3.41 -11.15 -11.39
N CYS A 264 2.90 -11.93 -10.41
CA CYS A 264 3.69 -12.88 -9.62
C CYS A 264 4.32 -13.95 -10.52
N VAL A 265 3.52 -14.63 -11.35
CA VAL A 265 3.99 -15.69 -12.25
C VAL A 265 4.99 -15.13 -13.26
N LYS A 266 4.68 -13.97 -13.84
CA LYS A 266 5.61 -13.26 -14.72
C LYS A 266 6.93 -12.94 -14.02
N HIS A 267 6.89 -12.51 -12.75
CA HIS A 267 8.10 -12.24 -11.96
C HIS A 267 8.88 -13.53 -11.66
N GLU A 268 8.21 -14.64 -11.36
CA GLU A 268 8.84 -15.97 -11.18
C GLU A 268 9.53 -16.44 -12.48
N LEU A 269 8.89 -16.23 -13.64
CA LEU A 269 9.44 -16.61 -14.95
C LEU A 269 10.67 -15.78 -15.38
N LEU A 270 10.97 -14.68 -14.71
CA LEU A 270 12.23 -13.94 -14.92
C LEU A 270 13.43 -14.65 -14.30
N ASP A 271 13.22 -15.66 -13.45
CA ASP A 271 14.29 -16.45 -12.88
C ASP A 271 14.82 -17.50 -13.89
N PRO A 272 16.07 -17.36 -14.38
CA PRO A 272 16.64 -18.29 -15.36
C PRO A 272 16.88 -19.69 -14.80
N ARG A 273 16.86 -19.89 -13.48
CA ARG A 273 17.04 -21.21 -12.84
C ARG A 273 15.71 -21.81 -12.39
N LEU A 274 14.59 -21.15 -12.62
CA LEU A 274 13.28 -21.71 -12.31
C LEU A 274 13.08 -23.01 -13.09
N ASN A 275 12.84 -24.09 -12.36
CA ASN A 275 12.35 -25.33 -12.94
C ASN A 275 10.84 -25.23 -13.10
N ILE A 276 10.40 -25.03 -14.35
CA ILE A 276 9.00 -24.80 -14.71
C ILE A 276 8.07 -25.90 -14.21
N ARG A 277 8.56 -27.14 -14.05
CA ARG A 277 7.75 -28.28 -13.60
C ARG A 277 7.16 -28.03 -12.21
N TYR A 278 7.89 -27.37 -11.30
CA TYR A 278 7.34 -27.05 -9.99
C TYR A 278 6.22 -26.01 -10.08
N LEU A 279 6.31 -25.08 -11.02
CA LEU A 279 5.24 -24.12 -11.25
C LEU A 279 4.01 -24.81 -11.88
N LEU A 280 4.22 -25.85 -12.69
CA LEU A 280 3.14 -26.64 -13.31
C LEU A 280 2.46 -27.63 -12.33
N LEU A 281 3.19 -28.13 -11.33
CA LEU A 281 2.69 -29.08 -10.33
C LEU A 281 1.86 -28.43 -9.20
N ASP A 282 1.86 -27.11 -9.11
CA ASP A 282 1.01 -26.37 -8.17
C ASP A 282 -0.46 -26.44 -8.65
N HIS A 283 -1.15 -27.48 -8.14
CA HIS A 283 -2.50 -27.91 -8.50
C HIS A 283 -3.63 -27.01 -7.97
N ASP A 284 -3.35 -26.16 -6.96
CA ASP A 284 -4.36 -25.27 -6.35
C ASP A 284 -4.70 -24.07 -7.25
N THR A 285 -3.96 -23.90 -8.34
CA THR A 285 -4.15 -22.82 -9.30
C THR A 285 -4.77 -23.33 -10.59
N THR A 286 -6.06 -23.64 -10.53
CA THR A 286 -6.98 -23.65 -11.70
C THR A 286 -7.08 -22.30 -12.40
N GLU A 287 -6.25 -21.34 -12.03
CA GLU A 287 -6.38 -19.96 -12.45
C GLU A 287 -5.79 -19.77 -13.84
N TRP A 288 -6.70 -19.67 -14.79
CA TRP A 288 -6.51 -19.14 -16.13
C TRP A 288 -5.39 -18.10 -16.26
N SER A 289 -5.29 -17.14 -15.33
CA SER A 289 -4.25 -16.11 -15.25
C SER A 289 -2.82 -16.67 -15.24
N LYS A 290 -2.58 -17.77 -14.53
CA LYS A 290 -1.27 -18.44 -14.45
C LYS A 290 -0.92 -19.08 -15.78
N LYS A 291 -1.85 -19.79 -16.41
CA LYS A 291 -1.65 -20.41 -17.72
C LYS A 291 -1.44 -19.36 -18.82
N LYS A 292 -2.19 -18.25 -18.75
CA LYS A 292 -1.98 -17.07 -19.61
C LYS A 292 -0.57 -16.50 -19.45
N ALA A 293 -0.11 -16.29 -18.20
CA ALA A 293 1.23 -15.80 -17.92
C ALA A 293 2.34 -16.77 -18.38
N LEU A 294 2.15 -18.07 -18.15
CA LEU A 294 3.06 -19.13 -18.60
C LEU A 294 3.26 -19.11 -20.11
N ILE A 295 2.18 -18.99 -20.88
CA ILE A 295 2.25 -18.91 -22.34
C ILE A 295 2.84 -17.58 -22.79
N GLN A 296 2.48 -16.48 -22.14
CA GLN A 296 2.93 -15.15 -22.55
C GLN A 296 4.40 -14.85 -22.20
N TYR A 297 4.95 -15.42 -21.12
CA TYR A 297 6.30 -15.09 -20.65
C TYR A 297 7.21 -16.29 -20.44
N GLY A 298 6.71 -17.52 -20.57
CA GLY A 298 7.55 -18.71 -20.45
C GLY A 298 8.65 -18.71 -21.52
N ARG A 299 9.77 -19.36 -21.19
CA ARG A 299 10.88 -19.58 -22.12
C ARG A 299 10.47 -20.56 -23.20
N LEU A 300 11.03 -20.39 -24.40
CA LEU A 300 10.73 -21.27 -25.53
C LEU A 300 11.04 -22.74 -25.22
N ASP A 301 12.17 -23.01 -24.55
CA ASP A 301 12.59 -24.37 -24.17
C ASP A 301 11.60 -25.06 -23.21
N ASP A 302 10.87 -24.28 -22.41
CA ASP A 302 9.87 -24.77 -21.47
C ASP A 302 8.49 -24.96 -22.12
N MET A 303 8.25 -24.39 -23.31
CA MET A 303 6.94 -24.42 -23.99
C MET A 303 6.39 -25.81 -24.22
N PRO A 304 7.18 -26.82 -24.64
CA PRO A 304 6.65 -28.18 -24.79
C PRO A 304 6.09 -28.74 -23.48
N ALA A 305 6.69 -28.41 -22.32
CA ALA A 305 6.19 -28.84 -21.02
C ALA A 305 4.95 -28.04 -20.61
N ILE A 306 4.97 -26.71 -20.81
CA ILE A 306 3.83 -25.83 -20.53
C ILE A 306 2.62 -26.27 -21.37
N ILE A 307 2.77 -26.42 -22.68
CA ILE A 307 1.69 -26.83 -23.58
C ILE A 307 1.15 -28.21 -23.22
N ARG A 308 2.00 -29.18 -22.85
CA ARG A 308 1.52 -30.50 -22.37
C ARG A 308 0.71 -30.42 -21.08
N SER A 309 0.97 -29.44 -20.22
CA SER A 309 0.22 -29.24 -18.96
C SER A 309 -1.12 -28.52 -19.16
N LEU A 310 -1.33 -27.89 -20.32
CA LEU A 310 -2.60 -27.31 -20.71
C LEU A 310 -3.55 -28.44 -21.13
N HIS A 311 -4.12 -29.15 -20.15
CA HIS A 311 -5.20 -30.11 -20.40
C HIS A 311 -6.41 -29.42 -21.06
N THR A 312 -7.22 -30.21 -21.78
CA THR A 312 -8.29 -29.85 -22.74
C THR A 312 -9.47 -29.02 -22.19
N GLU A 313 -9.47 -28.63 -20.92
CA GLU A 313 -10.61 -27.96 -20.27
C GLU A 313 -10.63 -26.43 -20.43
N ILE A 314 -9.54 -25.83 -20.88
CA ILE A 314 -9.49 -24.37 -21.09
C ILE A 314 -9.80 -24.04 -22.53
N ASP A 315 -10.66 -23.05 -22.71
CA ASP A 315 -10.92 -22.43 -24.00
C ASP A 315 -9.58 -22.06 -24.65
N GLY A 316 -9.23 -22.77 -25.73
CA GLY A 316 -7.99 -22.58 -26.46
C GLY A 316 -7.81 -21.14 -26.93
N SER A 317 -8.90 -20.38 -27.03
CA SER A 317 -8.91 -18.97 -27.41
C SER A 317 -7.96 -18.10 -26.58
N ASP A 318 -8.03 -18.18 -25.25
CA ASP A 318 -7.23 -17.30 -24.38
C ASP A 318 -5.75 -17.66 -24.38
N ILE A 319 -5.44 -18.96 -24.49
CA ILE A 319 -4.08 -19.46 -24.61
C ILE A 319 -3.48 -19.00 -25.93
N PHE A 320 -4.24 -19.09 -27.01
CA PHE A 320 -3.81 -18.66 -28.33
C PHE A 320 -3.62 -17.13 -28.36
N GLU A 321 -4.54 -16.36 -27.79
CA GLU A 321 -4.42 -14.90 -27.65
C GLU A 321 -3.15 -14.53 -26.88
N ALA A 322 -2.85 -15.25 -25.78
CA ALA A 322 -1.65 -15.03 -24.98
C ALA A 322 -0.36 -15.30 -25.77
N ALA A 323 -0.33 -16.38 -26.56
CA ALA A 323 0.81 -16.74 -27.39
C ALA A 323 1.06 -15.70 -28.49
N VAL A 324 -0.02 -15.20 -29.09
CA VAL A 324 0.03 -14.20 -30.17
C VAL A 324 0.35 -12.80 -29.65
N SER A 325 0.00 -12.51 -28.40
CA SER A 325 0.33 -11.27 -27.69
C SER A 325 1.76 -11.21 -27.16
N ARG A 326 2.57 -12.27 -27.34
CA ARG A 326 3.99 -12.28 -26.98
C ARG A 326 4.75 -11.21 -27.76
N LYS A 327 5.67 -10.52 -27.08
CA LYS A 327 6.47 -9.42 -27.65
C LYS A 327 7.91 -9.82 -27.99
N ASP A 328 8.31 -11.03 -27.62
CA ASP A 328 9.63 -11.56 -27.96
C ASP A 328 9.68 -12.10 -29.39
N GLU A 329 10.90 -12.22 -29.91
CA GLU A 329 11.15 -12.69 -31.27
C GLU A 329 10.67 -14.13 -31.53
N ASN A 330 10.47 -14.92 -30.48
CA ASN A 330 10.07 -16.32 -30.54
C ASN A 330 8.55 -16.54 -30.47
N ALA A 331 7.74 -15.46 -30.45
CA ALA A 331 6.29 -15.54 -30.40
C ALA A 331 5.69 -16.48 -31.46
N HIS A 332 6.18 -16.40 -32.70
CA HIS A 332 5.74 -17.23 -33.82
C HIS A 332 5.98 -18.73 -33.59
N LEU A 333 7.09 -19.11 -32.95
CA LEU A 333 7.41 -20.50 -32.64
C LEU A 333 6.47 -21.07 -31.58
N VAL A 334 6.06 -20.26 -30.59
CA VAL A 334 5.05 -20.68 -29.60
C VAL A 334 3.71 -20.95 -30.28
N VAL A 335 3.31 -20.08 -31.21
CA VAL A 335 2.08 -20.24 -31.99
C VAL A 335 2.14 -21.47 -32.89
N GLU A 336 3.26 -21.69 -33.57
CA GLU A 336 3.49 -22.91 -34.38
C GLU A 336 3.41 -24.17 -33.52
N LEU A 337 4.00 -24.17 -32.32
CA LEU A 337 3.89 -25.27 -31.37
C LEU A 337 2.43 -25.54 -30.96
N LEU A 338 1.62 -24.50 -30.70
CA LEU A 338 0.20 -24.66 -30.39
C LEU A 338 -0.60 -25.24 -31.57
N LEU A 339 -0.37 -24.72 -32.78
CA LEU A 339 -1.00 -25.22 -34.01
C LEU A 339 -0.63 -26.67 -34.29
N SER A 340 0.65 -27.04 -34.14
CA SER A 340 1.13 -28.42 -34.31
C SER A 340 0.50 -29.43 -33.34
N ARG A 341 -0.02 -28.93 -32.21
CA ARG A 341 -0.75 -29.71 -31.20
C ARG A 341 -2.25 -29.79 -31.46
N GLY A 342 -2.71 -29.28 -32.59
CA GLY A 342 -4.12 -29.29 -32.98
C GLY A 342 -4.97 -28.22 -32.29
N MET A 343 -4.35 -27.20 -31.68
CA MET A 343 -5.10 -26.06 -31.15
C MET A 343 -5.65 -25.26 -32.33
N SER A 344 -6.98 -25.12 -32.39
CA SER A 344 -7.64 -24.32 -33.43
C SER A 344 -7.43 -22.84 -33.18
N ILE A 345 -7.34 -22.07 -34.26
CA ILE A 345 -7.35 -20.61 -34.20
C ILE A 345 -8.76 -20.18 -33.73
N PRO A 346 -8.89 -19.40 -32.64
CA PRO A 346 -10.19 -18.97 -32.14
C PRO A 346 -10.98 -18.18 -33.19
N GLN A 347 -12.27 -18.46 -33.27
CA GLN A 347 -13.22 -17.75 -34.12
C GLN A 347 -14.30 -17.09 -33.26
N PRO A 348 -14.60 -15.80 -33.46
CA PRO A 348 -14.02 -14.90 -34.47
C PRO A 348 -12.62 -14.38 -34.08
N TRP A 349 -11.68 -14.32 -35.03
CA TRP A 349 -10.32 -13.75 -34.86
C TRP A 349 -10.29 -12.21 -34.69
N ARG A 350 -11.40 -11.59 -34.31
CA ARG A 350 -11.49 -10.13 -34.29
C ARG A 350 -10.91 -9.62 -32.98
N LEU A 351 -9.90 -8.74 -33.05
CA LEU A 351 -9.31 -7.95 -31.94
C LEU A 351 -8.05 -8.49 -31.23
N CYS A 352 -7.38 -9.52 -31.76
CA CYS A 352 -6.12 -9.99 -31.16
C CYS A 352 -4.92 -9.11 -31.58
N LYS A 353 -4.24 -8.51 -30.60
CA LYS A 353 -3.00 -7.77 -30.83
C LYS A 353 -1.84 -8.72 -31.07
N VAL A 354 -1.44 -8.86 -32.32
CA VAL A 354 -0.27 -9.67 -32.69
C VAL A 354 1.02 -8.90 -32.36
N GLY A 355 1.78 -9.42 -31.40
CA GLY A 355 2.95 -8.73 -30.86
C GLY A 355 4.20 -8.76 -31.74
N SER A 356 4.22 -9.57 -32.82
CA SER A 356 5.38 -9.75 -33.70
C SER A 356 4.97 -9.93 -35.18
N ASP A 357 5.69 -9.30 -36.10
CA ASP A 357 5.49 -9.45 -37.55
C ASP A 357 5.61 -10.90 -38.02
N LYS A 358 6.56 -11.66 -37.45
CA LYS A 358 6.74 -13.08 -37.77
C LYS A 358 5.50 -13.90 -37.42
N THR A 359 4.87 -13.58 -36.30
CA THR A 359 3.63 -14.24 -35.87
C THR A 359 2.48 -13.87 -36.79
N TRP A 360 2.40 -12.62 -37.26
CA TRP A 360 1.40 -12.21 -38.23
C TRP A 360 1.56 -12.96 -39.55
N ASN A 361 2.77 -13.00 -40.10
CA ASN A 361 3.06 -13.69 -41.36
C ASN A 361 2.76 -15.20 -41.29
N LEU A 362 2.93 -15.81 -40.10
CA LEU A 362 2.55 -17.20 -39.87
C LEU A 362 1.02 -17.40 -39.87
N LEU A 363 0.26 -16.45 -39.30
CA LEU A 363 -1.18 -16.57 -39.12
C LEU A 363 -1.98 -16.12 -40.34
N GLU A 364 -1.54 -15.07 -41.04
CA GLU A 364 -2.26 -14.44 -42.16
C GLU A 364 -2.80 -15.45 -43.19
N PRO A 365 -2.04 -16.47 -43.63
CA PRO A 365 -2.55 -17.47 -44.57
C PRO A 365 -3.62 -18.40 -43.99
N LEU A 366 -3.70 -18.53 -42.67
CA LEU A 366 -4.63 -19.40 -41.94
C LEU A 366 -5.92 -18.68 -41.51
N LEU A 367 -5.94 -17.35 -41.63
CA LEU A 367 -7.08 -16.53 -41.21
C LEU A 367 -8.11 -16.38 -42.34
N PRO A 368 -9.41 -16.21 -42.02
CA PRO A 368 -10.43 -15.92 -43.03
C PRO A 368 -10.06 -14.68 -43.85
N HIS A 369 -10.30 -14.73 -45.16
CA HIS A 369 -10.08 -13.59 -46.07
C HIS A 369 -10.77 -12.32 -45.53
N GLY A 370 -9.99 -11.24 -45.41
CA GLY A 370 -10.45 -9.96 -44.84
C GLY A 370 -10.14 -9.77 -43.35
N SER A 371 -9.34 -10.65 -42.73
CA SER A 371 -8.81 -10.40 -41.39
C SER A 371 -7.76 -9.30 -41.44
N GLU A 372 -8.09 -8.12 -40.92
CA GLU A 372 -7.17 -6.98 -40.88
C GLU A 372 -6.22 -7.06 -39.68
N ARG A 373 -4.95 -6.71 -39.91
CA ARG A 373 -3.98 -6.53 -38.83
C ARG A 373 -4.34 -5.25 -38.08
N GLU A 374 -4.71 -5.36 -36.80
CA GLU A 374 -4.84 -4.17 -35.96
C GLU A 374 -3.43 -3.54 -35.81
N PRO A 375 -3.19 -2.32 -36.32
CA PRO A 375 -1.86 -1.73 -36.26
C PRO A 375 -1.46 -1.53 -34.80
N LEU A 376 -0.19 -1.83 -34.46
CA LEU A 376 0.36 -1.71 -33.10
C LEU A 376 0.27 -0.29 -32.52
N THR A 377 -0.07 0.71 -33.34
CA THR A 377 -0.45 2.04 -32.89
C THR A 377 -1.77 1.96 -32.13
N SER A 378 -1.69 2.03 -30.80
CA SER A 378 -2.85 2.25 -29.94
C SER A 378 -3.75 3.32 -30.55
N SER A 379 -5.05 3.05 -30.66
CA SER A 379 -6.05 4.06 -31.05
C SER A 379 -5.68 5.41 -30.38
N PRO A 380 -5.42 6.49 -31.15
CA PRO A 380 -5.00 7.78 -30.61
C PRO A 380 -5.95 8.28 -29.52
N TRP A 381 -7.23 7.91 -29.64
CA TRP A 381 -8.27 8.25 -28.69
C TRP A 381 -8.11 7.53 -27.34
N TYR A 382 -7.79 6.23 -27.35
CA TYR A 382 -7.60 5.45 -26.12
C TYR A 382 -6.32 5.85 -25.38
N GLU A 383 -5.24 6.11 -26.11
CA GLU A 383 -3.97 6.54 -25.51
C GLU A 383 -4.04 7.96 -24.93
N LYS A 384 -4.73 8.87 -25.62
CA LYS A 384 -5.02 10.22 -25.13
C LYS A 384 -5.88 10.18 -23.86
N SER A 385 -6.97 9.43 -23.88
CA SER A 385 -7.87 9.30 -22.71
C SER A 385 -7.16 8.65 -21.51
N ARG A 386 -6.29 7.67 -21.75
CA ARG A 386 -5.49 7.02 -20.70
C ARG A 386 -4.40 7.94 -20.14
N LYS A 387 -3.74 8.74 -20.98
CA LYS A 387 -2.75 9.75 -20.56
C LYS A 387 -3.43 10.85 -19.74
N GLU A 388 -4.57 11.37 -20.19
CA GLU A 388 -5.35 12.38 -19.47
C GLU A 388 -5.87 11.86 -18.12
N SER A 389 -6.33 10.60 -18.05
CA SER A 389 -6.79 9.99 -16.80
C SER A 389 -5.65 9.81 -15.79
N LYS A 390 -4.49 9.31 -16.24
CA LYS A 390 -3.30 9.17 -15.39
C LYS A 390 -2.77 10.51 -14.89
N GLU A 391 -2.81 11.55 -15.73
CA GLU A 391 -2.38 12.89 -15.33
C GLU A 391 -3.34 13.50 -14.30
N LYS A 392 -4.66 13.35 -14.48
CA LYS A 392 -5.66 13.78 -13.50
C LYS A 392 -5.52 13.05 -12.16
N GLU A 393 -5.26 11.74 -12.18
CA GLU A 393 -5.02 10.94 -10.97
C GLU A 393 -3.72 11.36 -10.25
N ARG A 394 -2.66 11.65 -11.01
CA ARG A 394 -1.40 12.16 -10.47
C ARG A 394 -1.56 13.52 -9.81
N ILE A 395 -2.30 14.44 -10.44
CA ILE A 395 -2.61 15.76 -9.89
C ILE A 395 -3.41 15.63 -8.58
N ALA A 396 -4.42 14.76 -8.54
CA ALA A 396 -5.20 14.51 -7.33
C ALA A 396 -4.35 13.91 -6.19
N ASP A 397 -3.46 12.96 -6.50
CA ASP A 397 -2.55 12.35 -5.51
C ASP A 397 -1.58 13.39 -4.92
N ILE A 398 -1.04 14.28 -5.76
CA ILE A 398 -0.18 15.39 -5.33
C ILE A 398 -0.94 16.34 -4.40
N ILE A 399 -2.13 16.78 -4.81
CA ILE A 399 -2.98 17.69 -4.04
C ILE A 399 -3.30 17.11 -2.66
N CYS A 400 -3.73 15.84 -2.60
CA CYS A 400 -4.09 15.22 -1.33
C CYS A 400 -2.90 14.97 -0.41
N ARG A 401 -1.72 14.60 -0.94
CA ARG A 401 -0.48 14.49 -0.14
C ARG A 401 -0.04 15.84 0.42
N CYS A 402 -0.07 16.89 -0.41
CA CYS A 402 0.28 18.24 0.02
C CYS A 402 -0.67 18.78 1.10
N MET A 403 -1.94 18.36 1.10
CA MET A 403 -2.93 18.76 2.11
C MET A 403 -3.01 17.82 3.32
N SER A 404 -2.14 16.80 3.43
CA SER A 404 -2.20 15.78 4.49
C SER A 404 -3.55 15.04 4.57
N LEU A 405 -4.25 14.91 3.44
CA LEU A 405 -5.56 14.26 3.30
C LEU A 405 -5.44 12.77 2.95
N GLU A 406 -4.42 12.10 3.47
CA GLU A 406 -4.06 10.71 3.08
C GLU A 406 -5.19 9.72 3.43
N LEU A 407 -5.87 9.93 4.57
CA LEU A 407 -7.06 9.18 4.97
C LEU A 407 -8.26 9.38 4.02
N PHE A 408 -8.42 10.58 3.45
CA PHE A 408 -9.47 10.87 2.48
C PHE A 408 -9.19 10.22 1.13
N LEU A 409 -7.91 10.20 0.69
CA LEU A 409 -7.47 9.47 -0.51
C LEU A 409 -7.80 7.97 -0.44
N VAL A 410 -7.60 7.36 0.74
CA VAL A 410 -7.98 5.97 0.99
C VAL A 410 -9.50 5.79 0.86
N HIS A 411 -10.29 6.70 1.43
CA HIS A 411 -11.76 6.69 1.31
C HIS A 411 -12.25 6.87 -0.13
N CYS A 412 -11.67 7.80 -0.89
CA CYS A 412 -12.01 8.03 -2.30
C CYS A 412 -11.66 6.81 -3.17
N ARG A 413 -10.49 6.19 -2.96
CA ARG A 413 -10.09 4.96 -3.67
C ARG A 413 -11.03 3.79 -3.39
N GLN A 414 -11.51 3.67 -2.15
CA GLN A 414 -12.51 2.67 -1.78
C GLN A 414 -13.86 2.94 -2.45
N TYR A 415 -14.34 4.19 -2.48
CA TYR A 415 -15.62 4.54 -3.11
C TYR A 415 -15.59 4.37 -4.65
N THR A 416 -14.46 4.67 -5.31
CA THR A 416 -14.31 4.46 -6.76
C THR A 416 -14.34 2.99 -7.19
N LYS A 417 -14.03 2.06 -6.28
CA LYS A 417 -14.21 0.62 -6.55
C LYS A 417 -15.69 0.21 -6.60
N TYR A 418 -16.56 0.94 -5.91
CA TYR A 418 -18.00 0.64 -5.87
C TYR A 418 -18.77 1.24 -7.06
N THR A 419 -18.32 2.34 -7.65
CA THR A 419 -19.02 3.03 -8.74
C THR A 419 -18.58 2.65 -10.16
N ALA A 420 -17.55 1.81 -10.31
CA ALA A 420 -17.05 1.34 -11.61
C ALA A 420 -18.05 0.48 -12.42
N TYR A 421 -19.25 0.24 -11.90
CA TYR A 421 -20.34 -0.48 -12.58
C TYR A 421 -21.36 0.42 -13.31
N SER A 422 -21.23 1.75 -13.23
CA SER A 422 -22.10 2.67 -13.97
C SER A 422 -21.28 3.44 -15.01
N GLU A 423 -21.49 3.12 -16.28
CA GLU A 423 -20.79 3.73 -17.42
C GLU A 423 -21.15 5.22 -17.64
N TYR A 424 -22.08 5.78 -16.85
CA TYR A 424 -22.67 7.10 -17.08
C TYR A 424 -22.30 8.21 -16.08
N ASP A 425 -21.44 7.98 -15.09
CA ASP A 425 -21.13 9.02 -14.10
C ASP A 425 -19.63 9.23 -13.84
N TYR A 426 -18.93 9.68 -14.89
CA TYR A 426 -17.53 10.10 -14.82
C TYR A 426 -17.33 11.46 -14.11
N ASN A 427 -18.41 12.23 -13.88
CA ASN A 427 -18.34 13.58 -13.29
C ASN A 427 -18.43 13.56 -11.74
N SER A 428 -19.15 12.60 -11.16
CA SER A 428 -19.31 12.43 -9.70
C SER A 428 -17.99 12.35 -8.91
N LYS A 429 -16.96 11.69 -9.46
CA LYS A 429 -15.66 11.53 -8.78
C LYS A 429 -14.96 12.87 -8.51
N TYR A 430 -15.17 13.88 -9.36
CA TYR A 430 -14.51 15.18 -9.25
C TYR A 430 -15.32 16.15 -8.41
N ASP A 431 -16.66 16.08 -8.43
CA ASP A 431 -17.54 16.94 -7.64
C ASP A 431 -17.29 16.81 -6.11
N HIS A 432 -16.89 15.63 -5.63
CA HIS A 432 -16.55 15.43 -4.22
C HIS A 432 -15.19 16.00 -3.81
N LEU A 433 -14.17 15.93 -4.70
CA LEU A 433 -12.88 16.59 -4.48
C LEU A 433 -13.05 18.11 -4.50
N TYR A 434 -13.87 18.63 -5.42
CA TYR A 434 -14.23 20.04 -5.48
C TYR A 434 -14.97 20.50 -4.21
N SER A 435 -15.94 19.72 -3.73
CA SER A 435 -16.67 19.99 -2.47
C SER A 435 -15.74 20.06 -1.25
N ALA A 436 -14.75 19.16 -1.17
CA ALA A 436 -13.75 19.15 -0.09
C ALA A 436 -12.81 20.37 -0.15
N ILE A 437 -12.40 20.79 -1.36
CA ILE A 437 -11.57 22.00 -1.56
C ILE A 437 -12.37 23.27 -1.20
N THR A 438 -13.66 23.32 -1.51
CA THR A 438 -14.53 24.48 -1.17
C THR A 438 -14.83 24.62 0.33
N ASN A 439 -14.64 23.55 1.11
CA ASN A 439 -14.83 23.56 2.58
C ASN A 439 -13.51 23.81 3.35
N GLY A 440 -12.39 24.04 2.67
CA GLY A 440 -11.07 24.25 3.26
C GLY A 440 -10.89 25.63 3.94
N SER A 441 -10.07 25.65 5.00
CA SER A 441 -9.77 26.83 5.82
C SER A 441 -9.00 27.93 5.07
N ALA A 442 -8.75 29.08 5.72
CA ALA A 442 -7.95 30.18 5.17
C ALA A 442 -6.54 29.77 4.67
N GLN A 443 -6.00 28.62 5.11
CA GLN A 443 -4.74 28.06 4.60
C GLN A 443 -4.88 27.47 3.19
N SER A 444 -6.05 26.93 2.84
CA SER A 444 -6.38 26.48 1.48
C SER A 444 -6.40 27.66 0.50
N LEU A 445 -6.74 28.87 0.96
CA LEU A 445 -6.76 30.09 0.15
C LEU A 445 -5.35 30.52 -0.29
N GLU A 446 -4.38 30.61 0.63
CA GLU A 446 -2.99 30.98 0.31
C GLU A 446 -2.31 29.97 -0.62
N PHE A 447 -2.67 28.69 -0.51
CA PHE A 447 -2.19 27.65 -1.41
C PHE A 447 -2.79 27.79 -2.82
N VAL A 448 -4.09 28.05 -2.93
CA VAL A 448 -4.74 28.31 -4.24
C VAL A 448 -4.18 29.58 -4.89
N LYS A 449 -3.90 30.64 -4.12
CA LYS A 449 -3.20 31.84 -4.61
C LYS A 449 -1.84 31.49 -5.23
N SER A 450 -1.07 30.65 -4.55
CA SER A 450 0.27 30.22 -4.99
C SER A 450 0.24 29.37 -6.26
N ILE A 451 -0.78 28.52 -6.43
CA ILE A 451 -0.97 27.70 -7.65
C ILE A 451 -1.38 28.57 -8.84
N VAL A 452 -2.34 29.47 -8.67
CA VAL A 452 -2.89 30.30 -9.75
C VAL A 452 -1.86 31.32 -10.25
N GLN A 453 -0.94 31.78 -9.39
CA GLN A 453 0.12 32.70 -9.74
C GLN A 453 1.37 32.01 -10.33
N HIS A 454 1.39 30.68 -10.41
CA HIS A 454 2.58 29.95 -10.85
C HIS A 454 2.74 29.98 -12.39
N PRO A 455 3.90 30.43 -12.92
CA PRO A 455 4.08 30.76 -14.35
C PRO A 455 3.99 29.55 -15.32
N LYS A 456 4.00 28.32 -14.80
CA LYS A 456 3.79 27.09 -15.59
C LYS A 456 2.31 26.71 -15.81
N PHE A 457 1.36 27.43 -15.22
CA PHE A 457 -0.07 27.23 -15.49
C PHE A 457 -0.51 28.11 -16.67
N PRO A 458 -0.81 27.53 -17.85
CA PRO A 458 -1.27 28.31 -19.00
C PRO A 458 -2.68 28.87 -18.74
N THR A 459 -2.81 30.18 -18.86
CA THR A 459 -4.01 31.00 -18.58
C THR A 459 -5.15 30.86 -19.61
N LYS A 460 -5.31 29.73 -20.32
CA LYS A 460 -6.20 29.72 -21.50
C LYS A 460 -7.28 28.66 -21.65
N GLU A 461 -7.47 27.72 -20.72
CA GLU A 461 -8.67 26.87 -20.77
C GLU A 461 -9.36 26.79 -19.41
N SER A 462 -10.67 26.99 -19.45
CA SER A 462 -11.50 27.46 -18.35
C SER A 462 -11.49 26.54 -17.14
N ILE A 463 -10.83 26.96 -16.06
CA ILE A 463 -11.39 26.72 -14.73
C ILE A 463 -12.75 27.42 -14.74
N CYS A 464 -13.84 26.68 -14.59
CA CYS A 464 -15.19 27.23 -14.56
C CYS A 464 -15.38 27.99 -13.23
N LEU A 465 -14.80 29.18 -13.15
CA LEU A 465 -14.75 30.06 -11.97
C LEU A 465 -16.17 30.44 -11.49
N THR A 466 -17.17 30.36 -12.37
CA THR A 466 -18.58 30.55 -12.06
C THR A 466 -19.09 29.55 -11.01
N LYS A 467 -18.58 28.29 -11.01
CA LYS A 467 -18.93 27.28 -9.99
C LYS A 467 -18.24 27.52 -8.64
N ILE A 468 -17.09 28.19 -8.64
CA ILE A 468 -16.36 28.57 -7.42
C ILE A 468 -17.01 29.79 -6.76
N ALA A 469 -17.59 30.70 -7.56
CA ALA A 469 -18.32 31.86 -7.04
C ALA A 469 -19.70 31.50 -6.46
N SER A 470 -20.37 30.44 -6.94
CA SER A 470 -21.69 30.01 -6.44
C SER A 470 -21.66 29.33 -5.06
N SER A 471 -20.49 29.02 -4.50
CA SER A 471 -20.35 28.30 -3.22
C SER A 471 -20.23 29.20 -1.97
N GLY A 472 -20.49 30.50 -2.09
CA GLY A 472 -20.82 31.37 -0.94
C GLY A 472 -19.66 31.99 -0.15
N SER A 473 -18.40 31.88 -0.60
CA SER A 473 -17.30 32.59 0.04
C SER A 473 -17.23 34.05 -0.45
N ILE A 474 -17.77 34.98 0.35
CA ILE A 474 -17.70 36.43 0.11
C ILE A 474 -16.23 36.90 -0.03
N LEU A 475 -15.31 36.28 0.72
CA LEU A 475 -13.87 36.55 0.66
C LEU A 475 -13.24 36.17 -0.69
N MET A 476 -13.73 35.11 -1.34
CA MET A 476 -13.26 34.73 -2.69
C MET A 476 -13.78 35.71 -3.74
N ILE A 477 -15.03 36.18 -3.62
CA ILE A 477 -15.63 37.12 -4.57
C ILE A 477 -14.90 38.47 -4.54
N ASP A 478 -14.60 39.01 -3.36
CA ASP A 478 -13.90 40.30 -3.24
C ASP A 478 -12.43 40.21 -3.68
N TYR A 479 -11.78 39.06 -3.46
CA TYR A 479 -10.44 38.78 -3.97
C TYR A 479 -10.40 38.65 -5.51
N PHE A 480 -11.40 38.03 -6.13
CA PHE A 480 -11.47 37.94 -7.58
C PHE A 480 -11.83 39.28 -8.24
N LYS A 481 -12.66 40.11 -7.59
CA LYS A 481 -12.93 41.50 -8.03
C LYS A 481 -11.66 42.36 -8.05
N SER A 482 -10.75 42.17 -7.09
CA SER A 482 -9.50 42.95 -7.04
C SER A 482 -8.47 42.51 -8.09
N LEU A 483 -8.46 41.22 -8.47
CA LEU A 483 -7.52 40.69 -9.47
C LEU A 483 -7.95 40.92 -10.92
N TYR A 484 -9.27 40.91 -11.21
CA TYR A 484 -9.78 41.00 -12.58
C TYR A 484 -10.98 41.94 -12.70
N PRO A 485 -10.79 43.25 -12.43
CA PRO A 485 -11.90 44.21 -12.37
C PRO A 485 -12.66 44.37 -13.70
N LEU A 486 -12.02 44.08 -14.84
CA LEU A 486 -12.61 44.18 -16.18
C LEU A 486 -13.46 42.96 -16.59
N CYS A 487 -13.31 41.82 -15.90
CA CYS A 487 -14.02 40.58 -16.21
C CYS A 487 -15.30 40.40 -15.37
N TYR A 488 -15.53 41.28 -14.40
CA TYR A 488 -16.64 41.19 -13.46
C TYR A 488 -17.73 42.20 -13.84
N THR A 489 -18.79 41.75 -14.52
CA THR A 489 -19.93 42.62 -14.85
C THR A 489 -21.03 42.50 -13.80
N ASP A 490 -21.66 43.63 -13.46
CA ASP A 490 -22.68 43.75 -12.41
C ASP A 490 -23.85 42.77 -12.57
N ARG A 491 -24.10 42.33 -13.81
CA ARG A 491 -25.13 41.35 -14.18
C ARG A 491 -24.88 39.96 -13.58
N ALA A 492 -23.62 39.53 -13.43
CA ALA A 492 -23.26 38.26 -12.79
C ALA A 492 -23.45 38.31 -11.26
N HIS A 493 -23.21 39.49 -10.67
CA HIS A 493 -23.41 39.73 -9.25
C HIS A 493 -24.90 39.70 -8.87
N SER A 494 -25.75 40.34 -9.68
CA SER A 494 -27.21 40.32 -9.44
C SER A 494 -27.79 38.91 -9.53
N ARG A 495 -27.29 38.06 -10.44
CA ARG A 495 -27.72 36.65 -10.56
C ARG A 495 -27.30 35.81 -9.35
N ALA A 496 -26.05 35.92 -8.92
CA ALA A 496 -25.55 35.21 -7.75
C ALA A 496 -26.29 35.63 -6.45
N LEU A 497 -26.60 36.92 -6.30
CA LEU A 497 -27.41 37.42 -5.18
C LEU A 497 -28.87 36.95 -5.24
N LEU A 498 -29.45 36.83 -6.45
CA LEU A 498 -30.79 36.28 -6.64
C LEU A 498 -30.84 34.80 -6.23
N GLU A 499 -29.85 34.01 -6.65
CA GLU A 499 -29.71 32.58 -6.32
C GLU A 499 -29.52 32.34 -4.82
N ILE A 500 -28.74 33.20 -4.15
CA ILE A 500 -28.56 33.17 -2.69
C ILE A 500 -29.85 33.54 -1.94
N ARG A 501 -30.65 34.47 -2.47
CA ARG A 501 -31.97 34.80 -1.89
C ARG A 501 -32.96 33.66 -2.06
N THR A 502 -32.99 33.00 -3.22
CA THR A 502 -33.89 31.86 -3.46
C THR A 502 -33.52 30.62 -2.66
N SER A 503 -32.23 30.35 -2.43
CA SER A 503 -31.77 29.20 -1.64
C SER A 503 -32.01 29.36 -0.13
N ARG A 504 -31.92 30.59 0.39
CA ARG A 504 -32.28 30.89 1.79
C ARG A 504 -33.79 30.88 2.05
N CYS A 505 -34.60 31.27 1.07
CA CYS A 505 -36.06 31.18 1.18
C CYS A 505 -36.54 29.71 1.23
N THR A 506 -35.93 28.82 0.46
CA THR A 506 -36.27 27.38 0.47
C THR A 506 -35.85 26.68 1.75
N GLN A 507 -34.69 27.01 2.34
CA GLN A 507 -34.26 26.44 3.63
C GLN A 507 -35.10 26.94 4.83
N THR A 508 -35.56 28.19 4.81
CA THR A 508 -36.40 28.72 5.90
C THR A 508 -37.82 28.14 5.86
N LEU A 509 -38.38 27.95 4.66
CA LEU A 509 -39.66 27.27 4.49
C LEU A 509 -39.59 25.80 4.92
N TYR A 510 -38.54 25.07 4.56
CA TYR A 510 -38.40 23.66 4.94
C TYR A 510 -38.31 23.45 6.46
N HIS A 511 -37.67 24.37 7.19
CA HIS A 511 -37.56 24.27 8.65
C HIS A 511 -38.84 24.68 9.40
N GLN A 512 -39.68 25.53 8.83
CA GLN A 512 -40.95 25.91 9.45
C GLN A 512 -42.03 24.84 9.27
N THR A 513 -42.07 24.13 8.13
CA THR A 513 -43.07 23.05 7.92
C THR A 513 -42.83 21.84 8.82
N THR A 514 -41.57 21.46 9.07
CA THR A 514 -41.24 20.32 9.96
C THR A 514 -41.47 20.57 11.46
N ARG A 515 -41.78 21.80 11.89
CA ARG A 515 -42.02 22.12 13.31
C ARG A 515 -43.48 22.19 13.72
N ILE A 516 -44.42 22.14 12.77
CA ILE A 516 -45.86 22.21 13.07
C ILE A 516 -46.48 20.80 13.20
N GLU A 517 -45.87 19.75 12.65
CA GLU A 517 -46.43 18.38 12.67
C GLU A 517 -46.08 17.52 13.90
N THR A 518 -45.52 18.10 14.97
CA THR A 518 -45.19 17.33 16.20
C THR A 518 -45.89 17.79 17.48
N TYR A 519 -46.91 18.66 17.37
CA TYR A 519 -47.84 18.93 18.47
C TYR A 519 -49.27 19.09 17.95
N SER A 520 -49.92 17.96 17.67
CA SER A 520 -51.37 17.77 17.69
C SER A 520 -51.69 16.30 17.77
#